data_AF-A0AAW7G0G5-F1
#
_entry.id   AF-A0AAW7G0G5-F1
#
_cell.length_a   1.000
_cell.length_b   1.000
_cell.length_c   1.000
_cell.angle_alpha   90.00
_cell.angle_beta   90.00
_cell.angle_gamma   90.00
#
_symmetry.space_group_name_H-M   'P 1'
#
loop_
_entity.id
_entity.type
_entity.pdbx_description
1 polymer ?
#
loop_
_entity_poly.entity_id
_entity_poly.type
_entity_poly.pdbx_seq_one_letter_code
_entity_poly.pdbx_strand_id
1 'polypeptide(L)' 'MNAGEIQRSLPKCPACGNTPEFALKEDQFGLNRGGIKCPYDHYRAHLDSPIGSREKAIKKLAPMWTEMVRKIKEGEAE' A
#
# COMPACT_ATOMS: atom_id res chain seq x y z
N MET A 1 -9.34 6.28 -12.52
CA MET A 1 -8.96 6.52 -11.12
C MET A 1 -7.45 6.65 -11.08
N ASN A 2 -6.94 7.79 -10.67
CA ASN A 2 -5.51 8.02 -10.56
C ASN A 2 -4.97 7.47 -9.23
N ALA A 3 -3.67 7.17 -9.18
CA ALA A 3 -3.00 6.63 -7.99
C ALA A 3 -3.26 7.45 -6.72
N GLY A 4 -3.27 8.78 -6.84
CA GLY A 4 -3.49 9.70 -5.72
C GLY A 4 -4.93 9.70 -5.18
N GLU A 5 -5.93 9.42 -6.02
CA GLU A 5 -7.32 9.29 -5.56
C GLU A 5 -7.49 8.02 -4.73
N ILE A 6 -6.97 6.89 -5.25
CA ILE A 6 -6.98 5.60 -4.54
C ILE A 6 -6.27 5.72 -3.20
N GLN A 7 -5.10 6.37 -3.18
CA GLN A 7 -4.31 6.58 -1.97
C GLN A 7 -5.10 7.31 -0.87
N ARG A 8 -5.87 8.36 -1.23
CA ARG A 8 -6.68 9.12 -0.28
C ARG A 8 -7.89 8.35 0.23
N SER A 9 -8.40 7.40 -0.54
CA SER A 9 -9.50 6.51 -0.15
C SER A 9 -9.07 5.36 0.76
N LEU A 10 -7.76 5.09 0.90
CA LEU A 10 -7.27 4.03 1.77
C LEU A 10 -7.38 4.41 3.26
N PRO A 11 -7.56 3.41 4.16
CA PRO A 11 -7.53 3.68 5.59
C PRO A 11 -6.17 4.25 5.99
N LYS A 12 -6.20 5.22 6.91
CA LYS A 12 -4.98 5.83 7.44
C LYS A 12 -4.18 4.83 8.27
N CYS A 13 -2.88 5.06 8.40
CA CYS A 13 -2.00 4.28 9.26
C CYS A 13 -2.58 4.20 10.69
N PRO A 14 -2.73 3.00 11.27
CA PRO A 14 -3.31 2.85 12.61
C PRO A 14 -2.42 3.42 13.71
N ALA A 15 -1.09 3.47 13.52
CA ALA A 15 -0.16 4.01 14.53
C ALA A 15 -0.11 5.55 14.56
N CYS A 16 -0.12 6.22 13.40
CA CYS A 16 0.14 7.66 13.33
C CYS A 16 -0.93 8.48 12.58
N GLY A 17 -2.00 7.85 12.10
CA GLY A 17 -3.11 8.53 11.45
C GLY A 17 -2.78 9.23 10.13
N ASN A 18 -1.64 8.93 9.49
CA ASN A 18 -1.25 9.50 8.20
C ASN A 18 -1.71 8.63 7.03
N THR A 19 -1.94 9.26 5.87
CA THR A 19 -2.29 8.56 4.63
C THR A 19 -1.07 7.75 4.14
N PRO A 20 -1.25 6.48 3.77
CA PRO A 20 -0.15 5.67 3.22
C PRO A 20 0.30 6.20 1.86
N GLU A 21 1.49 5.79 1.41
CA GLU A 21 2.08 6.16 0.12
C GLU A 21 2.48 4.92 -0.69
N PHE A 22 2.29 4.98 -2.02
CA PHE A 22 2.73 3.93 -2.93
C PHE A 22 4.22 4.13 -3.29
N ALA A 23 5.09 3.35 -2.66
CA ALA A 23 6.52 3.27 -2.96
C ALA A 23 6.78 2.27 -4.09
N LEU A 24 6.28 2.58 -5.29
CA LEU A 24 6.47 1.78 -6.50
C LEU A 24 7.62 2.32 -7.36
N LYS A 25 8.53 1.42 -7.76
CA LYS A 25 9.64 1.69 -8.65
C LYS A 25 9.50 0.85 -9.93
N GLU A 26 9.59 1.51 -11.07
CA GLU A 26 9.66 0.84 -12.37
C GLU A 26 11.09 0.39 -12.65
N ASP A 27 11.23 -0.83 -13.16
CA ASP A 27 12.50 -1.42 -13.57
C ASP A 27 12.74 -1.24 -15.08
N GLN A 28 13.95 -1.54 -15.57
CA GLN A 28 14.33 -1.37 -16.99
C GLN A 28 13.44 -2.13 -17.96
N PHE A 29 12.76 -3.19 -17.49
CA PHE A 29 11.81 -3.98 -18.27
C PHE A 29 10.35 -3.47 -18.17
N GLY A 30 10.11 -2.28 -17.62
CA GLY A 30 8.76 -1.73 -17.38
C GLY A 30 7.99 -2.43 -16.25
N LEU A 31 8.65 -3.33 -15.52
CA LEU A 31 8.05 -4.06 -14.40
C LEU A 31 8.07 -3.18 -13.15
N ASN A 32 6.89 -3.00 -12.54
CA ASN A 32 6.73 -2.24 -11.31
C ASN A 32 6.97 -3.15 -10.10
N ARG A 33 7.89 -2.73 -9.23
CA ARG A 33 8.25 -3.38 -7.96
C ARG A 33 7.98 -2.43 -6.79
N GLY A 34 7.91 -2.97 -5.58
CA GLY A 34 7.78 -2.17 -4.36
C GLY A 34 6.47 -2.45 -3.63
N GLY A 35 5.89 -1.41 -3.03
CA GLY A 35 4.79 -1.60 -2.10
C GLY A 35 4.02 -0.34 -1.73
N ILE A 36 3.24 -0.46 -0.67
CA ILE A 36 2.53 0.62 0.00
C ILE A 36 2.99 0.69 1.45
N LYS A 37 3.28 1.89 1.94
CA LYS A 37 3.82 2.08 3.29
C LYS A 37 3.27 3.32 3.98
N CYS A 38 3.38 3.36 5.29
CA CYS A 38 3.27 4.61 6.04
C CYS A 38 4.46 5.53 5.70
N PRO A 39 4.27 6.86 5.58
CA PRO A 39 5.38 7.81 5.38
C PRO A 39 6.46 7.74 6.47
N TYR A 40 6.06 7.35 7.69
CA TYR A 40 6.93 7.15 8.85
C TYR A 40 7.33 5.67 9.08
N ASP A 41 7.13 4.80 8.07
CA ASP A 41 7.51 3.37 8.08
C ASP A 41 6.96 2.50 9.23
N HIS A 42 5.93 2.92 9.98
CA HIS A 42 5.28 2.08 11.00
C HIS A 42 4.79 0.73 10.45
N TYR A 43 4.21 0.76 9.25
CA TYR A 43 3.65 -0.41 8.58
C TYR A 43 3.89 -0.33 7.07
N ARG A 44 4.03 -1.50 6.43
CA ARG A 44 4.21 -1.63 4.98
C ARG A 44 3.68 -2.96 4.45
N ALA A 45 3.19 -2.95 3.22
CA ALA A 45 2.87 -4.13 2.45
C ALA A 45 3.62 -4.08 1.12
N HIS A 46 4.23 -5.20 0.73
CA HIS A 46 5.00 -5.32 -0.50
C HIS A 46 4.32 -6.26 -1.48
N LEU A 47 4.62 -6.06 -2.76
CA LEU A 47 4.32 -7.04 -3.79
C LEU A 47 5.31 -8.21 -3.67
N ASP A 48 4.80 -9.45 -3.68
CA ASP A 48 5.64 -10.65 -3.68
C ASP A 48 6.44 -10.82 -4.99
N SER A 49 5.90 -10.31 -6.10
CA SER A 49 6.49 -10.41 -7.43
C SER A 49 6.32 -9.10 -8.22
N PRO A 50 7.22 -8.79 -9.17
CA PRO A 50 7.07 -7.64 -10.05
C PRO A 50 5.76 -7.72 -10.85
N ILE A 51 5.09 -6.59 -11.01
CA ILE A 51 3.83 -6.50 -11.75
C ILE A 51 4.01 -5.59 -12.97
N GLY A 52 3.48 -6.00 -14.11
CA GLY A 52 3.73 -5.33 -15.39
C GLY A 52 3.29 -3.87 -15.50
N SER A 53 2.34 -3.38 -14.69
CA SER A 53 1.88 -1.99 -14.77
C SER A 53 1.65 -1.40 -13.39
N ARG A 54 1.96 -0.11 -13.22
CA ARG A 54 1.74 0.64 -11.97
C ARG A 54 0.30 0.55 -11.46
N GLU A 55 -0.69 0.62 -12.35
CA GLU A 55 -2.10 0.50 -11.99
C GLU A 55 -2.46 -0.87 -11.41
N LYS A 56 -1.91 -1.95 -11.99
CA LYS A 56 -2.11 -3.31 -11.48
C LYS A 56 -1.45 -3.48 -10.10
N ALA A 57 -0.27 -2.90 -9.92
CA ALA A 57 0.41 -2.86 -8.63
C ALA A 57 -0.44 -2.14 -7.57
N ILE A 58 -0.97 -0.95 -7.87
CA ILE A 58 -1.85 -0.19 -6.97
C ILE A 58 -3.11 -0.98 -6.62
N LYS A 59 -3.78 -1.58 -7.61
CA LYS A 59 -4.99 -2.40 -7.40
C LYS A 59 -4.74 -3.62 -6.51
N LYS A 60 -3.52 -4.17 -6.50
CA LYS A 60 -3.14 -5.27 -5.61
C LYS A 60 -2.76 -4.76 -4.21
N LEU A 61 -2.03 -3.66 -4.12
CA LEU A 61 -1.53 -3.11 -2.85
C LEU A 61 -2.63 -2.47 -1.99
N ALA A 62 -3.62 -1.82 -2.62
CA ALA A 62 -4.75 -1.19 -1.94
C ALA A 62 -5.50 -2.16 -1.00
N PRO A 63 -6.01 -3.32 -1.45
CA PRO A 63 -6.67 -4.27 -0.56
C PRO A 63 -5.70 -4.90 0.46
N MET A 64 -4.43 -5.13 0.12
CA MET A 64 -3.44 -5.64 1.07
C MET A 64 -3.23 -4.68 2.25
N TRP A 65 -3.15 -3.38 1.98
CA TRP A 65 -3.07 -2.35 3.02
C TRP A 65 -4.34 -2.32 3.87
N THR A 66 -5.51 -2.28 3.24
CA THR A 66 -6.78 -2.25 3.96
C THR A 66 -6.94 -3.45 4.89
N GLU A 67 -6.62 -4.65 4.42
CA GLU A 67 -6.70 -5.87 5.21
C GLU A 67 -5.69 -5.87 6.36
N MET A 68 -4.47 -5.39 6.13
CA MET A 68 -3.47 -5.24 7.19
C MET A 68 -3.95 -4.28 8.27
N VAL A 69 -4.44 -3.09 7.89
CA VAL A 69 -4.97 -2.10 8.85
C VAL A 69 -6.18 -2.65 9.60
N ARG A 70 -7.07 -3.40 8.93
CA ARG A 70 -8.21 -4.06 9.57
C ARG A 70 -7.74 -5.04 10.64
N LYS A 71 -6.83 -5.96 10.29
CA LYS A 71 -6.28 -6.96 11.21
C LYS A 71 -5.57 -6.35 12.42
N ILE A 72 -4.81 -5.27 12.22
CA ILE A 72 -4.14 -4.56 13.33
C ILE A 72 -5.19 -3.99 14.29
N LYS A 73 -6.22 -3.32 13.75
CA LYS A 73 -7.27 -2.71 14.59
C LYS A 73 -8.12 -3.74 15.32
N GLU A 74 -8.33 -4.92 14.74
CA GLU A 74 -9.07 -6.01 15.38
C GLU A 74 -8.19 -6.76 16.40
N GLY A 75 -6.88 -6.92 16.14
CA GLY A 75 -5.95 -7.60 17.03
C GLY A 75 -5.42 -6.75 18.19
N GLU A 76 -5.56 -5.43 18.14
CA GLU A 76 -5.32 -4.54 19.30
C GLU A 76 -6.52 -4.52 20.28
N ALA A 77 -7.60 -5.25 20.01
CA ALA A 77 -8.78 -5.35 20.87
C ALA A 77 -8.76 -6.53 21.86
N GLU A 78 -7.60 -7.16 22.05
CA GLU A 78 -7.37 -8.27 23.00
C GLU A 78 -6.56 -7.82 24.23
#